data_AF-A0A8H8A693-F1
#
_entry.id   AF-A0A8H8A693-F1
#
_cell.length_a   1.000
_cell.length_b   1.000
_cell.length_c   1.000
_cell.angle_alpha   90.00
_cell.angle_beta   90.00
_cell.angle_gamma   90.00
#
_symmetry.space_group_name_H-M   'P 1'
#
loop_
_entity.id
_entity.type
_entity.pdbx_description
1 polymer ?
#
loop_
_entity_poly.entity_id
_entity_poly.type
_entity_poly.pdbx_seq_one_letter_code
_entity_poly.pdbx_strand_id
1 'polypeptide(L)'
;MPIPPAYPETHLKRIQIHWSDGVTTGYPPASSCNPTVNEDGTFDFFRKIATGESKDLHWRRKCAEYLREQAKIQAFQGMDFVLDAFPKNYELYEHCKRYNDARQERRDTFLFGHPKGIRFRSPAEFSPHLLWIAQSKTHERGECPCKYCGGDPKSWNRKKNCSDQVQAESSHDKLEREADLGQEGALYRLGEVVWIIQDNPDDEWVVCIIVDRTTLPSGHLDGVSSKSYSYRVRTLKTEKKTLQVPQWMLRPLLSRSFNGIKDLEDLCETWSLFGSYVSGVSPKIHYYNGCWVGPEKIWKGDIVRFKKMSNSPLLSSIFDDVLVINSIYKENKSGNILVSGNVWRFMSTPCQINPLLHIPQKLAKVTEVLNIYLGPNNTNDIEFTCSLLDIQGRWYEPWLIPKGTILNEVTLRRKVNTRKEAFTGELNSS
;
A
#
# COMPACT_ATOMS: atom_id res chain seq x y z
N MET A 1 12.81 28.23 -3.39
CA MET A 1 11.40 27.88 -3.67
C MET A 1 10.53 28.69 -2.75
N PRO A 2 9.55 29.48 -3.25
CA PRO A 2 8.63 30.20 -2.38
C PRO A 2 7.72 29.19 -1.66
N ILE A 3 7.52 29.43 -0.37
CA ILE A 3 6.60 28.69 0.49
C ILE A 3 5.20 28.79 -0.15
N PRO A 4 4.45 27.69 -0.34
CA PRO A 4 3.10 27.76 -0.90
C PRO A 4 2.24 28.70 -0.04
N PRO A 5 1.37 29.53 -0.65
CA PRO A 5 0.48 30.40 0.11
C PRO A 5 -0.37 29.57 1.07
N ALA A 6 -0.59 30.11 2.27
CA ALA A 6 -1.39 29.50 3.32
C ALA A 6 -2.73 29.05 2.73
N TYR A 7 -2.97 27.73 2.75
CA TYR A 7 -4.27 27.16 2.40
C TYR A 7 -5.36 27.84 3.24
N PRO A 8 -6.46 28.32 2.64
CA PRO A 8 -7.51 28.99 3.39
C PRO A 8 -8.10 28.04 4.45
N GLU A 9 -8.13 28.50 5.71
CA GLU A 9 -8.50 27.71 6.90
C GLU A 9 -9.95 27.18 6.90
N THR A 10 -10.75 27.49 5.88
CA THR A 10 -12.21 27.35 5.85
C THR A 10 -12.73 25.91 5.66
N HIS A 11 -11.85 24.93 5.40
CA HIS A 11 -12.24 23.52 5.20
C HIS A 11 -11.72 22.54 6.27
N LEU A 12 -10.92 23.01 7.25
CA LEU A 12 -10.33 22.13 8.27
C LEU A 12 -11.32 21.83 9.40
N LYS A 13 -11.56 20.54 9.67
CA LYS A 13 -12.29 20.11 10.87
C LYS A 13 -11.38 20.20 12.09
N ARG A 14 -11.88 20.75 13.20
CA ARG A 14 -11.08 20.97 14.42
C ARG A 14 -11.34 19.87 15.45
N ILE A 15 -10.27 19.33 16.02
CA ILE A 15 -10.32 18.38 17.14
C ILE A 15 -10.04 19.13 18.42
N GLN A 16 -10.98 19.11 19.35
CA GLN A 16 -10.80 19.66 20.69
C GLN A 16 -10.41 18.56 21.67
N ILE A 17 -9.42 18.84 22.52
CA ILE A 17 -8.96 17.94 23.57
C ILE A 17 -9.39 18.52 24.91
N HIS A 18 -10.26 17.79 25.61
CA HIS A 18 -10.94 18.31 26.82
C HIS A 18 -10.15 18.08 28.12
N TRP A 19 -9.16 17.19 28.11
CA TRP A 19 -8.35 16.85 29.28
C TRP A 19 -6.85 16.99 28.99
N SER A 20 -6.03 17.22 30.01
CA SER A 20 -4.57 17.25 29.85
C SER A 20 -3.84 16.96 31.17
N ASP A 21 -2.71 16.28 31.08
CA ASP A 21 -1.74 16.12 32.16
C ASP A 21 -0.66 17.23 32.17
N GLY A 22 -0.77 18.24 31.31
CA GLY A 22 0.28 19.24 31.10
C GLY A 22 0.60 20.07 32.34
N VAL A 23 1.89 20.32 32.57
CA VAL A 23 2.43 21.18 33.63
C VAL A 23 3.37 22.25 33.07
N THR A 24 3.39 23.42 33.70
CA THR A 24 4.26 24.55 33.29
C THR A 24 5.68 24.47 33.88
N THR A 25 5.90 23.64 34.89
CA THR A 25 7.20 23.50 35.58
C THR A 25 8.32 22.97 34.69
N GLY A 26 7.99 22.34 33.57
CA GLY A 26 8.95 21.84 32.59
C GLY A 26 9.32 22.82 31.48
N TYR A 27 8.79 24.04 31.48
CA TYR A 27 9.06 25.03 30.43
C TYR A 27 10.51 25.51 30.46
N PRO A 28 11.06 25.99 29.33
CA PRO A 28 12.38 26.61 29.34
C PRO A 28 12.39 27.78 30.34
N PRO A 29 13.45 27.93 31.15
CA PRO A 29 13.54 29.02 32.10
C PRO A 29 13.58 30.36 31.37
N ALA A 30 13.05 31.41 32.00
CA ALA A 30 12.98 32.75 31.40
C ALA A 30 14.35 33.25 30.91
N SER A 31 15.43 32.95 31.65
CA SER A 31 16.80 33.30 31.27
C SER A 31 17.23 32.69 29.94
N SER A 32 16.76 31.48 29.60
CA SER A 32 17.05 30.81 28.33
C SER A 32 16.12 31.23 27.19
N CYS A 33 15.16 32.14 27.44
CA CYS A 33 14.27 32.68 26.40
C CYS A 33 14.70 34.06 25.90
N ASN A 34 15.78 34.61 26.47
CA ASN A 34 16.29 35.93 26.11
C ASN A 34 17.17 35.82 24.83
N PRO A 35 16.81 36.52 23.74
CA PRO A 35 17.58 36.49 22.50
C PRO A 35 18.80 37.41 22.60
N THR A 36 19.83 36.97 23.33
CA THR A 36 21.09 37.70 23.42
C THR A 36 22.08 37.11 22.41
N VAL A 37 22.66 37.98 21.58
CA VAL A 37 23.75 37.62 20.68
C VAL A 37 25.06 37.96 21.38
N ASN A 38 25.94 36.97 21.50
CA ASN A 38 27.27 37.13 22.08
C ASN A 38 28.16 37.96 21.14
N GLU A 39 29.27 38.49 21.66
CA GLU A 39 30.22 39.30 20.89
C GLU A 39 30.81 38.56 19.68
N ASP A 40 30.88 37.23 19.74
CA ASP A 40 31.32 36.34 18.66
C ASP A 40 30.20 35.99 17.65
N GLY A 41 29.03 36.61 17.75
CA GLY A 41 27.88 36.37 16.88
C GLY A 41 27.11 35.08 17.17
N THR A 42 27.48 34.34 18.23
CA THR A 42 26.74 33.15 18.67
C THR A 42 25.50 33.51 19.46
N PHE A 43 24.49 32.64 19.43
CA PHE A 43 23.31 32.75 20.28
C PHE A 43 22.72 31.37 20.54
N ASP A 44 22.09 31.21 21.70
CA ASP A 44 21.44 29.98 22.16
C ASP A 44 20.24 30.36 23.04
N PHE A 45 19.03 30.33 22.48
CA PHE A 45 17.81 30.70 23.22
C PHE A 45 16.57 29.97 22.69
N PHE A 46 15.52 29.94 23.52
CA PHE A 46 14.21 29.44 23.16
C PHE A 46 13.25 30.58 22.83
N ARG A 47 12.56 30.47 21.70
CA ARG A 47 11.47 31.36 21.32
C ARG A 47 10.16 30.60 21.40
N LYS A 48 9.19 31.11 22.15
CA LYS A 48 7.83 30.55 22.12
C LYS A 48 7.24 30.76 20.72
N ILE A 49 6.70 29.69 20.13
CA ILE A 49 6.04 29.74 18.82
C ILE A 49 4.58 30.17 19.05
N ALA A 50 4.14 31.23 18.37
CA ALA A 50 2.78 31.71 18.49
C ALA A 50 1.79 30.78 17.77
N THR A 51 0.55 30.73 18.27
CA THR A 51 -0.54 30.00 17.62
C THR A 51 -0.78 30.55 16.22
N GLY A 52 -0.85 29.66 15.22
CA GLY A 52 -1.05 30.03 13.82
C GLY A 52 0.25 30.18 13.01
N GLU A 53 1.44 30.20 13.64
CA GLU A 53 2.70 30.09 12.90
C GLU A 53 2.77 28.76 12.13
N SER A 54 3.50 28.73 11.00
CA SER A 54 3.58 27.53 10.15
C SER A 54 4.04 26.27 10.90
N LYS A 55 4.94 26.43 11.87
CA LYS A 55 5.42 25.32 12.72
C LYS A 55 4.36 24.83 13.71
N ASP A 56 3.59 25.73 14.30
CA ASP A 56 2.45 25.40 15.16
C ASP A 56 1.37 24.63 14.36
N LEU A 57 0.96 25.17 13.21
CA LEU A 57 -0.01 24.52 12.32
C LEU A 57 0.47 23.14 11.86
N HIS A 58 1.75 23.01 11.50
CA HIS A 58 2.34 21.72 11.11
C HIS A 58 2.23 20.68 12.23
N TRP A 59 2.61 21.04 13.46
CA TRP A 59 2.51 20.13 14.60
C TRP A 59 1.06 19.74 14.90
N ARG A 60 0.15 20.72 14.96
CA ARG A 60 -1.28 20.47 15.23
C ARG A 60 -1.93 19.60 14.16
N ARG A 61 -1.58 19.77 12.88
CA ARG A 61 -2.04 18.90 11.79
C ARG A 61 -1.52 17.47 11.93
N LYS A 62 -0.21 17.30 12.19
CA LYS A 62 0.38 15.95 12.35
C LYS A 62 -0.19 15.20 13.55
N CYS A 63 -0.47 15.89 14.64
CA CYS A 63 -1.14 15.31 15.79
C CYS A 63 -2.60 14.93 15.49
N ALA A 64 -3.36 15.77 14.79
CA ALA A 64 -4.74 15.49 14.42
C ALA A 64 -4.86 14.32 13.41
N GLU A 65 -3.95 14.27 12.44
CA GLU A 65 -3.81 13.17 11.48
C GLU A 65 -3.63 11.83 12.20
N TYR A 66 -2.73 11.79 13.19
CA TYR A 66 -2.52 10.60 14.01
C TYR A 66 -3.79 10.17 14.77
N LEU A 67 -4.49 11.10 15.43
CA LEU A 67 -5.73 10.78 16.15
C LEU A 67 -6.82 10.24 15.22
N ARG A 68 -6.98 10.84 14.03
CA ARG A 68 -7.92 10.37 13.00
C ARG A 68 -7.62 8.94 12.60
N GLU A 69 -6.36 8.62 12.34
CA GLU A 69 -5.93 7.26 11.94
C GLU A 69 -6.22 6.22 13.04
N GLN A 70 -6.03 6.57 14.31
CA GLN A 70 -6.32 5.66 15.42
C GLN A 70 -7.81 5.48 15.67
N ALA A 71 -8.64 6.49 15.39
CA ALA A 71 -10.09 6.42 15.59
C ALA A 71 -10.80 5.48 14.59
N LYS A 72 -10.23 5.26 13.39
CA LYS A 72 -10.78 4.38 12.34
C LYS A 72 -12.27 4.65 11.99
N ILE A 73 -12.72 5.89 12.10
CA ILE A 73 -14.10 6.28 11.80
C ILE A 73 -14.23 6.55 10.30
N GLN A 74 -15.01 5.71 9.60
CA GLN A 74 -15.17 5.75 8.15
C GLN A 74 -15.75 7.08 7.64
N ALA A 75 -16.62 7.74 8.42
CA ALA A 75 -17.19 9.04 8.10
C ALA A 75 -16.16 10.18 8.00
N PHE A 76 -14.93 9.97 8.49
CA PHE A 76 -13.85 10.97 8.47
C PHE A 76 -12.84 10.75 7.33
N GLN A 77 -13.08 9.77 6.46
CA GLN A 77 -12.22 9.48 5.31
C GLN A 77 -12.26 10.65 4.29
N GLY A 78 -11.08 11.13 3.88
CA GLY A 78 -10.97 12.27 2.95
C GLY A 78 -11.16 13.66 3.58
N MET A 79 -11.37 13.75 4.89
CA MET A 79 -11.43 15.03 5.60
C MET A 79 -10.07 15.41 6.21
N ASP A 80 -9.75 16.70 6.15
CA ASP A 80 -8.57 17.27 6.79
C ASP A 80 -8.90 17.75 8.21
N PHE A 81 -8.07 17.36 9.17
CA PHE A 81 -8.22 17.71 10.57
C PHE A 81 -7.02 18.52 11.08
N VAL A 82 -7.28 19.36 12.07
CA VAL A 82 -6.26 20.08 12.84
C VAL A 82 -6.68 20.08 14.31
N LEU A 83 -5.72 20.00 15.24
CA LEU A 83 -6.05 20.26 16.63
C LEU A 83 -6.46 21.72 16.77
N ASP A 84 -7.55 21.99 17.49
CA ASP A 84 -7.98 23.37 17.78
C ASP A 84 -6.88 24.10 18.55
N ALA A 85 -6.34 23.44 19.58
CA ALA A 85 -5.16 23.83 20.33
C ALA A 85 -4.40 22.57 20.82
N PHE A 86 -3.15 22.73 21.27
CA PHE A 86 -2.51 21.68 22.07
C PHE A 86 -3.27 21.46 23.37
N PRO A 87 -3.15 20.28 24.01
CA PRO A 87 -3.70 20.06 25.35
C PRO A 87 -3.22 21.13 26.33
N LYS A 88 -4.04 21.45 27.32
CA LYS A 88 -3.76 22.50 28.30
C LYS A 88 -2.33 22.38 28.87
N ASN A 89 -1.62 23.50 28.95
CA ASN A 89 -0.23 23.59 29.41
C ASN A 89 0.81 22.84 28.55
N TYR A 90 0.48 22.44 27.32
CA TYR A 90 1.48 22.07 26.32
C TYR A 90 1.77 23.25 25.40
N GLU A 91 3.04 23.65 25.30
CA GLU A 91 3.46 24.82 24.53
C GLU A 91 4.66 24.51 23.63
N LEU A 92 4.64 25.10 22.44
CA LEU A 92 5.64 24.86 21.41
C LEU A 92 6.69 25.97 21.45
N TYR A 93 7.95 25.55 21.44
CA TYR A 93 9.11 26.45 21.44
C TYR A 93 10.05 26.07 20.30
N GLU A 94 10.70 27.07 19.75
CA GLU A 94 11.81 26.95 18.81
C GLU A 94 13.12 27.19 19.55
N HIS A 95 14.05 26.25 19.45
CA HIS A 95 15.41 26.42 19.96
C HIS A 95 16.28 26.99 18.83
N CYS A 96 16.65 28.25 18.97
CA CYS A 96 17.47 28.98 18.02
C CYS A 96 18.92 28.92 18.47
N LYS A 97 19.79 28.32 17.65
CA LYS A 97 21.21 28.17 17.97
C LYS A 97 22.11 28.49 16.77
N ARG A 98 23.10 29.38 16.99
CA ARG A 98 24.19 29.66 16.06
C ARG A 98 25.54 29.44 16.74
N TYR A 99 26.43 28.74 16.03
CA TYR A 99 27.81 28.50 16.45
C TYR A 99 28.76 29.48 15.74
N ASN A 100 29.98 29.63 16.27
CA ASN A 100 31.05 30.49 15.73
C ASN A 100 31.76 29.88 14.49
N ASP A 101 31.14 28.86 13.88
CA ASP A 101 31.64 28.20 12.67
C ASP A 101 30.71 28.60 11.51
N ALA A 102 31.15 28.49 10.26
CA ALA A 102 30.38 28.88 9.06
C ALA A 102 29.08 28.06 8.83
N ARG A 103 28.63 27.31 9.84
CA ARG A 103 27.41 26.51 9.86
C ARG A 103 26.18 27.42 9.92
N GLN A 104 25.18 27.05 9.15
CA GLN A 104 23.89 27.73 9.12
C GLN A 104 23.20 27.68 10.50
N GLU A 105 22.44 28.73 10.80
CA GLU A 105 21.61 28.82 12.01
C GLU A 105 20.68 27.60 12.13
N ARG A 106 20.70 26.95 13.29
CA ARG A 106 19.86 25.78 13.57
C ARG A 106 18.63 26.20 14.36
N ARG A 107 17.46 25.76 13.89
CA ARG A 107 16.15 26.02 14.53
C ARG A 107 15.38 24.73 14.77
N ASP A 108 15.57 24.12 15.93
CA ASP A 108 14.85 22.91 16.32
C ASP A 108 13.51 23.27 16.99
N THR A 109 12.51 22.41 16.90
CA THR A 109 11.18 22.66 17.49
C THR A 109 10.88 21.64 18.58
N PHE A 110 10.43 22.11 19.74
CA PHE A 110 10.16 21.29 20.91
C PHE A 110 8.81 21.61 21.51
N LEU A 111 8.07 20.58 21.90
CA LEU A 111 6.85 20.73 22.69
C LEU A 111 7.14 20.43 24.15
N PHE A 112 6.90 21.42 25.00
CA PHE A 112 7.04 21.36 26.45
C PHE A 112 5.67 21.17 27.11
N GLY A 113 5.66 20.69 28.35
CA GLY A 113 4.44 20.48 29.13
C GLY A 113 4.34 19.15 29.86
N HIS A 114 5.23 18.19 29.58
CA HIS A 114 5.13 16.86 30.18
C HIS A 114 5.43 16.87 31.70
N PRO A 115 4.67 16.15 32.56
CA PRO A 115 4.87 16.10 34.03
C PRO A 115 6.28 15.78 34.51
N LYS A 116 7.04 14.99 33.75
CA LYS A 116 8.45 14.64 34.05
C LYS A 116 9.46 15.75 33.70
N GLY A 117 9.02 16.95 33.31
CA GLY A 117 9.92 18.06 32.94
C GLY A 117 10.69 17.83 31.64
N ILE A 118 10.20 16.92 30.79
CA ILE A 118 10.83 16.55 29.52
C ILE A 118 10.14 17.23 28.34
N ARG A 119 10.83 17.25 27.20
CA ARG A 119 10.35 17.83 25.95
C ARG A 119 10.21 16.78 24.85
N PHE A 120 9.17 16.93 24.04
CA PHE A 120 8.98 16.16 22.80
C PHE A 120 9.68 16.86 21.64
N ARG A 121 10.45 16.12 20.84
CA ARG A 121 11.28 16.69 19.76
C ARG A 121 10.62 16.66 18.39
N SER A 122 9.47 16.00 18.29
CA SER A 122 8.66 15.95 17.07
C SER A 122 7.20 15.61 17.40
N PRO A 123 6.26 15.85 16.48
CA PRO A 123 4.88 15.41 16.63
C PRO A 123 4.79 13.91 16.87
N ALA A 124 5.60 13.10 16.18
CA ALA A 124 5.63 11.65 16.31
C ALA A 124 6.02 11.18 17.73
N GLU A 125 6.88 11.92 18.43
CA GLU A 125 7.18 11.62 19.83
C GLU A 125 5.99 11.90 20.76
N PHE A 126 5.20 12.92 20.45
CA PHE A 126 4.06 13.37 21.27
C PHE A 126 2.77 12.60 20.99
N SER A 127 2.52 12.21 19.73
CA SER A 127 1.28 11.59 19.28
C SER A 127 0.78 10.40 20.13
N PRO A 128 1.62 9.45 20.58
CA PRO A 128 1.17 8.36 21.46
C PRO A 128 0.72 8.85 22.84
N HIS A 129 1.35 9.90 23.35
CA HIS A 129 0.95 10.54 24.61
C HIS A 129 -0.37 11.29 24.42
N LEU A 130 -0.52 12.01 23.32
CA LEU A 130 -1.76 12.70 22.97
C LEU A 130 -2.94 11.75 22.79
N LEU A 131 -2.72 10.57 22.19
CA LEU A 131 -3.77 9.54 22.07
C LEU A 131 -4.25 9.06 23.44
N TRP A 132 -3.32 8.82 24.36
CA TRP A 132 -3.66 8.46 25.74
C TRP A 132 -4.42 9.60 26.45
N ILE A 133 -4.00 10.86 26.28
CA ILE A 133 -4.74 12.03 26.77
C ILE A 133 -6.17 12.04 26.21
N ALA A 134 -6.36 11.69 24.94
CA ALA A 134 -7.65 11.76 24.25
C ALA A 134 -8.59 10.58 24.53
N GLN A 135 -8.05 9.38 24.82
CA GLN A 135 -8.83 8.13 24.86
C GLN A 135 -8.86 7.40 26.21
N SER A 136 -7.87 7.60 27.08
CA SER A 136 -7.83 6.87 28.35
C SER A 136 -9.02 7.28 29.22
N LYS A 137 -9.71 6.31 29.81
CA LYS A 137 -10.85 6.55 30.72
C LYS A 137 -10.37 6.79 32.16
N THR A 138 -9.26 6.18 32.54
CA THR A 138 -8.67 6.23 33.89
C THR A 138 -7.62 7.34 33.99
N HIS A 139 -7.03 7.74 32.85
CA HIS A 139 -5.89 8.66 32.76
C HIS A 139 -4.73 8.23 33.68
N GLU A 140 -4.56 6.92 33.85
CA GLU A 140 -3.43 6.36 34.58
C GLU A 140 -2.17 6.34 33.70
N ARG A 141 -1.06 6.86 34.25
CA ARG A 141 0.20 7.00 33.49
C ARG A 141 0.81 5.66 33.05
N GLY A 142 0.52 4.57 33.75
CA GLY A 142 1.00 3.23 33.40
C GLY A 142 0.43 2.71 32.08
N GLU A 143 -0.73 3.20 31.66
CA GLU A 143 -1.39 2.83 30.41
C GLU A 143 -0.84 3.61 29.20
N CYS A 144 -0.05 4.67 29.43
CA CYS A 144 0.39 5.55 28.36
C CYS A 144 1.50 4.89 27.52
N PRO A 145 1.30 4.71 26.20
CA PRO A 145 2.24 4.00 25.33
C PRO A 145 3.43 4.86 24.90
N CYS A 146 3.51 6.12 25.35
CA CYS A 146 4.59 7.02 24.97
C CYS A 146 5.92 6.57 25.59
N LYS A 147 7.03 6.93 24.95
CA LYS A 147 8.39 6.54 25.37
C LYS A 147 8.80 7.04 26.77
N TYR A 148 8.00 7.93 27.35
CA TYR A 148 8.33 8.62 28.58
C TYR A 148 7.46 8.22 29.79
N CYS A 149 6.26 7.67 29.58
CA CYS A 149 5.34 7.32 30.67
C CYS A 149 5.42 5.84 31.06
N GLY A 150 5.50 4.92 30.10
CA GLY A 150 5.49 3.47 30.38
C GLY A 150 6.00 2.55 29.26
N GLY A 151 6.46 3.09 28.12
CA GLY A 151 7.04 2.26 27.05
C GLY A 151 8.47 1.79 27.39
N ASP A 152 8.74 0.47 27.35
CA ASP A 152 10.10 -0.07 27.38
C ASP A 152 10.96 0.67 26.33
N PRO A 153 12.11 1.29 26.68
CA PRO A 153 12.99 1.96 25.72
C PRO A 153 13.41 1.06 24.55
N LYS A 154 13.50 -0.25 24.78
CA LYS A 154 13.74 -1.25 23.71
C LYS A 154 12.52 -1.44 22.82
N SER A 155 11.30 -1.30 23.34
CA SER A 155 10.06 -1.24 22.53
C SER A 155 9.96 0.05 21.73
N TRP A 156 10.48 1.18 22.24
CA TRP A 156 10.56 2.44 21.48
C TRP A 156 11.60 2.36 20.36
N ASN A 157 12.79 1.80 20.58
CA ASN A 157 13.77 1.60 19.49
C ASN A 157 13.30 0.54 18.47
N ARG A 158 12.58 -0.50 18.92
CA ARG A 158 11.91 -1.45 18.02
C ARG A 158 10.74 -0.78 17.28
N LYS A 159 10.03 0.16 17.92
CA LYS A 159 9.02 1.08 17.33
C LYS A 159 9.62 2.27 16.60
N LYS A 160 10.92 2.56 16.65
CA LYS A 160 11.56 3.60 15.83
C LYS A 160 12.06 2.95 14.54
N ASN A 161 12.55 1.72 14.64
CA ASN A 161 12.72 0.80 13.51
C ASN A 161 11.38 0.28 12.96
N CYS A 162 10.26 0.45 13.67
CA CYS A 162 8.90 0.06 13.26
C CYS A 162 7.93 1.26 13.18
N SER A 163 8.35 2.51 13.43
CA SER A 163 7.57 3.71 13.10
C SER A 163 8.03 4.28 11.77
N ASP A 164 9.21 3.86 11.30
CA ASP A 164 9.60 3.90 9.89
C ASP A 164 9.30 2.55 9.16
N GLN A 165 8.73 1.55 9.85
CA GLN A 165 8.23 0.30 9.24
C GLN A 165 6.95 -0.28 9.91
N VAL A 166 5.98 0.57 10.26
CA VAL A 166 4.65 0.27 9.74
C VAL A 166 4.81 0.76 8.32
N GLN A 167 5.22 -0.12 7.42
CA GLN A 167 5.02 0.16 6.01
C GLN A 167 3.50 0.25 5.85
N ALA A 168 2.92 1.40 6.20
CA ALA A 168 1.75 1.88 5.51
C ALA A 168 2.11 1.67 4.05
N GLU A 169 1.26 0.92 3.35
CA GLU A 169 1.39 0.66 1.93
C GLU A 169 2.00 1.90 1.28
N SER A 170 3.19 1.75 0.67
CA SER A 170 3.89 2.88 0.05
C SER A 170 2.86 3.64 -0.77
N SER A 171 2.82 4.97 -0.67
CA SER A 171 1.82 5.77 -1.40
C SER A 171 1.80 5.39 -2.89
N HIS A 172 2.97 5.02 -3.43
CA HIS A 172 3.11 4.46 -4.77
C HIS A 172 2.40 3.09 -4.95
N ASP A 173 2.68 2.11 -4.09
CA ASP A 173 2.07 0.77 -4.17
C ASP A 173 0.55 0.85 -4.04
N LYS A 174 0.05 1.74 -3.17
CA LYS A 174 -1.39 1.97 -2.99
C LYS A 174 -2.03 2.51 -4.27
N LEU A 175 -1.43 3.54 -4.86
CA LEU A 175 -1.94 4.16 -6.08
C LEU A 175 -1.89 3.19 -7.26
N GLU A 176 -0.80 2.42 -7.40
CA GLU A 176 -0.68 1.41 -8.46
C GLU A 176 -1.73 0.30 -8.29
N ARG A 177 -1.90 -0.21 -7.07
CA ARG A 177 -2.92 -1.23 -6.76
C ARG A 177 -4.33 -0.72 -7.03
N GLU A 178 -4.67 0.49 -6.61
CA GLU A 178 -5.98 1.10 -6.88
C GLU A 178 -6.22 1.25 -8.39
N ALA A 179 -5.18 1.59 -9.16
CA ALA A 179 -5.26 1.64 -10.63
C ALA A 179 -5.38 0.25 -11.29
N ASP A 180 -4.82 -0.81 -10.68
CA ASP A 180 -4.86 -2.19 -11.18
C ASP A 180 -6.16 -2.94 -10.84
N LEU A 181 -6.78 -2.58 -9.72
CA LEU A 181 -7.97 -3.25 -9.17
C LEU A 181 -9.28 -2.48 -9.37
N GLY A 182 -9.21 -1.20 -9.74
CA GLY A 182 -10.40 -0.36 -9.94
C GLY A 182 -11.36 -0.92 -11.00
N GLN A 183 -12.58 -0.38 -11.02
CA GLN A 183 -13.68 -0.81 -11.91
C GLN A 183 -13.29 -0.93 -13.38
N GLU A 184 -12.50 0.03 -13.87
CA GLU A 184 -11.99 0.10 -15.23
C GLU A 184 -10.45 -0.04 -15.24
N GLY A 185 -9.87 -0.63 -14.19
CA GLY A 185 -8.42 -0.71 -14.01
C GLY A 185 -7.73 -1.42 -15.17
N ALA A 186 -6.45 -1.11 -15.39
CA ALA A 186 -5.79 -1.64 -16.58
C ALA A 186 -5.62 -3.16 -16.51
N LEU A 187 -5.82 -3.81 -17.65
CA LEU A 187 -5.79 -5.27 -17.73
C LEU A 187 -4.36 -5.81 -17.58
N TYR A 188 -3.38 -5.15 -18.20
CA TYR A 188 -1.96 -5.51 -18.07
C TYR A 188 -1.22 -4.54 -17.15
N ARG A 189 -0.29 -5.08 -16.37
CA ARG A 189 0.37 -4.38 -15.26
C ARG A 189 1.83 -4.15 -15.54
N LEU A 190 2.37 -3.08 -14.97
CA LEU A 190 3.77 -2.70 -15.13
C LEU A 190 4.69 -3.84 -14.68
N GLY A 191 5.59 -4.28 -15.55
CA GLY A 191 6.55 -5.36 -15.32
C GLY A 191 6.03 -6.78 -15.64
N GLU A 192 4.77 -6.92 -16.08
CA GLU A 192 4.27 -8.20 -16.59
C GLU A 192 4.92 -8.55 -17.92
N VAL A 193 5.14 -9.85 -18.12
CA VAL A 193 5.58 -10.39 -19.41
C VAL A 193 4.35 -10.87 -20.19
N VAL A 194 4.26 -10.46 -21.44
CA VAL A 194 3.11 -10.68 -22.31
C VAL A 194 3.57 -11.05 -23.72
N TRP A 195 2.65 -11.65 -24.45
CA TRP A 195 2.78 -11.83 -25.90
C TRP A 195 2.19 -10.64 -26.65
N ILE A 196 2.79 -10.30 -27.79
CA ILE A 196 2.27 -9.33 -28.75
C ILE A 196 1.92 -10.05 -30.05
N ILE A 197 0.71 -9.78 -30.54
CA ILE A 197 0.23 -10.13 -31.88
C ILE A 197 0.64 -9.02 -32.83
N GLN A 198 1.33 -9.36 -33.92
CA GLN A 198 1.57 -8.44 -35.02
C GLN A 198 0.44 -8.57 -36.05
N ASP A 199 0.20 -7.52 -36.84
CA ASP A 199 -0.99 -7.41 -37.71
C ASP A 199 -1.06 -8.50 -38.80
N ASN A 200 0.07 -9.13 -39.15
CA ASN A 200 0.12 -10.17 -40.17
C ASN A 200 -0.03 -11.57 -39.55
N PRO A 201 -0.94 -12.43 -40.03
CA PRO A 201 -1.10 -13.81 -39.52
C PRO A 201 0.17 -14.68 -39.62
N ASP A 202 1.12 -14.31 -40.49
CA ASP A 202 2.40 -14.99 -40.66
C ASP A 202 3.51 -14.46 -39.72
N ASP A 203 3.26 -13.36 -39.01
CA ASP A 203 4.25 -12.77 -38.12
C ASP A 203 4.42 -13.58 -36.83
N GLU A 204 5.68 -13.73 -36.41
CA GLU A 204 6.00 -14.40 -35.15
C GLU A 204 5.47 -13.62 -33.94
N TRP A 205 4.92 -14.34 -32.98
CA TRP A 205 4.56 -13.80 -31.68
C TRP A 205 5.80 -13.28 -30.95
N VAL A 206 5.74 -12.04 -30.47
CA VAL A 206 6.88 -11.40 -29.79
C VAL A 206 6.61 -11.29 -28.30
N VAL A 207 7.56 -11.76 -27.49
CA VAL A 207 7.50 -11.62 -26.03
C VAL A 207 7.99 -10.23 -25.63
N CYS A 208 7.22 -9.56 -24.78
CA CYS A 208 7.53 -8.22 -24.30
C CYS A 208 7.25 -8.06 -22.81
N ILE A 209 7.88 -7.05 -22.21
CA ILE A 209 7.56 -6.57 -20.86
C ILE A 209 6.75 -5.28 -20.95
N ILE A 210 5.70 -5.15 -20.13
CA ILE A 210 4.96 -3.90 -19.97
C ILE A 210 5.83 -2.90 -19.21
N VAL A 211 6.13 -1.76 -19.84
CA VAL A 211 6.95 -0.69 -19.25
C VAL A 211 6.07 0.42 -18.70
N ASP A 212 4.99 0.74 -19.40
CA ASP A 212 4.09 1.81 -19.04
C ASP A 212 2.71 1.61 -19.67
N ARG A 213 1.71 2.32 -19.16
CA ARG A 213 0.36 2.36 -19.74
C ARG A 213 -0.21 3.78 -19.68
N THR A 214 -0.91 4.14 -20.73
CA THR A 214 -1.59 5.44 -20.84
C THR A 214 -3.07 5.19 -21.05
N THR A 215 -3.89 5.87 -20.26
CA THR A 215 -5.35 5.83 -20.44
C THR A 215 -5.69 6.66 -21.67
N LEU A 216 -6.40 6.07 -22.62
CA LEU A 216 -6.91 6.78 -23.79
C LEU A 216 -8.23 7.46 -23.44
N PRO A 217 -8.54 8.64 -24.04
CA PRO A 217 -9.83 9.28 -23.87
C PRO A 217 -10.96 8.34 -24.29
N SER A 218 -11.98 8.18 -23.43
CA SER A 218 -13.15 7.37 -23.75
C SER A 218 -13.90 7.97 -24.95
N GLY A 219 -13.95 7.27 -26.07
CA GLY A 219 -14.84 7.61 -27.18
C GLY A 219 -16.29 7.37 -26.75
N HIS A 220 -17.17 8.36 -26.93
CA HIS A 220 -18.56 8.35 -26.46
C HIS A 220 -19.51 7.51 -27.34
N LEU A 221 -19.07 6.34 -27.83
CA LEU A 221 -19.94 5.43 -28.57
C LEU A 221 -20.42 4.30 -27.64
N ASP A 222 -21.75 4.20 -27.53
CA ASP A 222 -22.51 3.03 -27.07
C ASP A 222 -22.62 2.73 -25.56
N GLY A 223 -22.48 3.73 -24.69
CA GLY A 223 -22.98 3.65 -23.31
C GLY A 223 -22.26 2.66 -22.38
N VAL A 224 -21.26 1.93 -22.87
CA VAL A 224 -20.34 1.12 -22.09
C VAL A 224 -18.97 1.79 -22.13
N SER A 225 -18.71 2.71 -21.20
CA SER A 225 -17.37 3.27 -21.01
C SER A 225 -16.44 2.14 -20.55
N SER A 226 -15.72 1.52 -21.50
CA SER A 226 -14.52 0.74 -21.18
C SER A 226 -13.32 1.63 -21.44
N LYS A 227 -12.57 2.01 -20.39
CA LYS A 227 -11.29 2.68 -20.58
C LYS A 227 -10.41 1.84 -21.50
N SER A 228 -9.99 2.46 -22.60
CA SER A 228 -9.01 1.86 -23.49
C SER A 228 -7.62 2.27 -23.02
N TYR A 229 -6.70 1.32 -23.05
CA TYR A 229 -5.32 1.55 -22.66
C TYR A 229 -4.40 1.37 -23.87
N SER A 230 -3.43 2.28 -23.97
CA SER A 230 -2.28 2.12 -24.82
C SER A 230 -1.08 1.77 -23.95
N TYR A 231 -0.32 0.75 -24.33
CA TYR A 231 0.77 0.19 -23.54
C TYR A 231 2.09 0.47 -24.23
N ARG A 232 3.05 0.96 -23.46
CA ARG A 232 4.45 1.00 -23.87
C ARG A 232 5.09 -0.31 -23.44
N VAL A 233 5.58 -1.06 -24.40
CA VAL A 233 6.15 -2.39 -24.22
C VAL A 233 7.57 -2.43 -24.72
N ARG A 234 8.41 -3.27 -24.11
CA ARG A 234 9.78 -3.51 -24.57
C ARG A 234 9.95 -4.96 -24.96
N THR A 235 10.41 -5.21 -26.17
CA THR A 235 10.66 -6.58 -26.65
C THR A 235 11.80 -7.21 -25.86
N LEU A 236 11.70 -8.52 -25.65
CA LEU A 236 12.70 -9.31 -24.94
C LEU A 236 13.69 -10.02 -25.90
N LYS A 237 13.57 -9.76 -27.21
CA LYS A 237 14.58 -10.15 -28.23
C LYS A 237 15.85 -9.30 -28.09
N THR A 238 16.97 -9.77 -28.67
CA THR A 238 18.32 -9.16 -28.59
C THR A 238 18.35 -7.66 -28.94
N GLU A 239 17.54 -7.20 -29.90
CA GLU A 239 17.52 -5.80 -30.36
C GLU A 239 16.69 -4.84 -29.47
N LYS A 240 16.00 -5.34 -28.44
CA LYS A 240 15.24 -4.58 -27.42
C LYS A 240 14.53 -3.31 -27.94
N LYS A 241 13.50 -3.50 -28.74
CA LYS A 241 12.70 -2.41 -29.30
C LYS A 241 11.61 -2.01 -28.31
N THR A 242 11.40 -0.71 -28.13
CA THR A 242 10.25 -0.19 -27.37
C THR A 242 9.15 0.18 -28.35
N LEU A 243 7.95 -0.34 -28.13
CA LEU A 243 6.79 -0.15 -28.98
C LEU A 243 5.63 0.45 -28.17
N GLN A 244 4.78 1.22 -28.83
CA GLN A 244 3.49 1.64 -28.28
C GLN A 244 2.41 0.79 -28.95
N VAL A 245 1.67 0.00 -28.18
CA VAL A 245 0.67 -0.93 -28.70
C VAL A 245 -0.68 -0.76 -28.00
N PRO A 246 -1.80 -0.90 -28.72
CA PRO A 246 -3.12 -0.97 -28.09
C PRO A 246 -3.32 -2.29 -27.34
N GLN A 247 -4.25 -2.28 -26.39
CA GLN A 247 -4.58 -3.45 -25.56
C GLN A 247 -4.87 -4.74 -26.35
N TRP A 248 -5.57 -4.63 -27.48
CA TRP A 248 -6.03 -5.79 -28.25
C TRP A 248 -4.89 -6.59 -28.89
N MET A 249 -3.69 -6.00 -29.03
CA MET A 249 -2.49 -6.71 -29.51
C MET A 249 -1.83 -7.56 -28.43
N LEU A 250 -2.19 -7.38 -27.15
CA LEU A 250 -1.54 -8.06 -26.04
C LEU A 250 -2.25 -9.35 -25.65
N ARG A 251 -1.50 -10.37 -25.21
CA ARG A 251 -2.04 -11.58 -24.58
C ARG A 251 -1.21 -11.96 -23.34
N PRO A 252 -1.82 -12.53 -22.28
CA PRO A 252 -1.08 -13.02 -21.13
C PRO A 252 -0.02 -14.04 -21.54
N LEU A 253 1.17 -14.05 -20.93
CA LEU A 253 2.21 -15.03 -21.28
C LEU A 253 1.68 -16.47 -21.20
N LEU A 254 0.93 -16.76 -20.13
CA LEU A 254 0.38 -18.09 -19.86
C LEU A 254 -0.69 -18.53 -20.87
N SER A 255 -1.20 -17.65 -21.74
CA SER A 255 -2.23 -17.99 -22.73
C SER A 255 -1.73 -18.75 -23.96
N ARG A 256 -0.40 -18.89 -24.09
CA ARG A 256 0.24 -19.60 -25.21
C ARG A 256 1.40 -20.44 -24.70
N SER A 257 1.77 -21.46 -25.47
CA SER A 257 2.95 -22.27 -25.18
C SER A 257 4.21 -21.40 -25.17
N PHE A 258 5.01 -21.56 -24.12
CA PHE A 258 6.37 -21.02 -24.00
C PHE A 258 7.41 -22.16 -23.87
N ASN A 259 6.98 -23.41 -24.09
CA ASN A 259 7.83 -24.58 -23.95
C ASN A 259 9.01 -24.52 -24.93
N GLY A 260 10.20 -24.82 -24.45
CA GLY A 260 11.44 -24.73 -25.22
C GLY A 260 12.08 -23.34 -25.23
N ILE A 261 11.46 -22.34 -24.60
CA ILE A 261 12.07 -21.01 -24.37
C ILE A 261 12.53 -20.95 -22.92
N LYS A 262 13.77 -21.41 -22.68
CA LYS A 262 14.33 -21.62 -21.34
C LYS A 262 14.17 -20.42 -20.40
N ASP A 263 14.44 -19.21 -20.87
CA ASP A 263 14.36 -18.02 -20.01
C ASP A 263 12.91 -17.72 -19.55
N LEU A 264 11.89 -18.10 -20.34
CA LEU A 264 10.48 -17.96 -19.95
C LEU A 264 10.05 -19.07 -19.00
N GLU A 265 10.55 -20.29 -19.21
CA GLU A 265 10.36 -21.40 -18.27
C GLU A 265 10.95 -21.03 -16.91
N ASP A 266 12.20 -20.56 -16.87
CA ASP A 266 12.88 -20.07 -15.67
C ASP A 266 12.09 -18.94 -14.99
N LEU A 267 11.55 -17.99 -15.76
CA LEU A 267 10.70 -16.92 -15.23
C LEU A 267 9.45 -17.48 -14.55
N CYS A 268 8.76 -18.43 -15.19
CA CYS A 268 7.54 -19.07 -14.68
C CYS A 268 7.77 -19.88 -13.39
N GLU A 269 9.02 -20.23 -13.05
CA GLU A 269 9.36 -20.87 -11.78
C GLU A 269 9.66 -19.88 -10.64
N THR A 270 9.69 -18.57 -10.93
CA THR A 270 10.04 -17.55 -9.93
C THR A 270 8.86 -16.92 -9.22
N TRP A 271 9.09 -16.48 -7.99
CA TRP A 271 8.16 -15.62 -7.27
C TRP A 271 8.89 -14.64 -6.35
N SER A 272 8.24 -13.51 -6.07
CA SER A 272 8.73 -12.52 -5.10
C SER A 272 7.59 -11.80 -4.42
N LEU A 273 7.87 -11.17 -3.28
CA LEU A 273 6.89 -10.41 -2.48
C LEU A 273 7.26 -8.94 -2.50
N PHE A 274 6.27 -8.06 -2.48
CA PHE A 274 6.48 -6.62 -2.40
C PHE A 274 5.42 -5.94 -1.54
N GLY A 275 5.68 -4.69 -1.18
CA GLY A 275 4.81 -3.88 -0.33
C GLY A 275 4.51 -4.59 1.00
N SER A 276 5.55 -5.04 1.71
CA SER A 276 5.38 -5.59 3.06
C SER A 276 4.67 -4.57 3.96
N TYR A 277 3.83 -5.02 4.89
CA TYR A 277 3.19 -4.19 5.89
C TYR A 277 2.86 -4.99 7.14
N VAL A 278 2.68 -4.28 8.26
CA VAL A 278 2.25 -4.88 9.52
C VAL A 278 0.78 -4.54 9.71
N SER A 279 -0.09 -5.55 9.77
CA SER A 279 -1.52 -5.32 10.05
C SER A 279 -1.70 -4.84 11.48
N GLY A 280 -2.55 -3.85 11.69
CA GLY A 280 -2.91 -3.35 13.02
C GLY A 280 -3.67 -4.36 13.88
N VAL A 281 -4.12 -5.49 13.32
CA VAL A 281 -4.84 -6.56 14.02
C VAL A 281 -3.87 -7.53 14.73
N SER A 282 -2.71 -7.81 14.13
CA SER A 282 -1.70 -8.69 14.70
C SER A 282 -0.31 -8.22 14.29
N PRO A 283 0.40 -7.45 15.14
CA PRO A 283 1.71 -6.88 14.79
C PRO A 283 2.82 -7.92 14.65
N LYS A 284 2.50 -9.19 14.93
CA LYS A 284 3.42 -10.33 14.82
C LYS A 284 3.35 -11.02 13.46
N ILE A 285 2.39 -10.69 12.60
CA ILE A 285 2.25 -11.32 11.28
C ILE A 285 2.68 -10.30 10.22
N HIS A 286 3.60 -10.72 9.35
CA HIS A 286 4.06 -9.91 8.22
C HIS A 286 3.14 -10.12 7.03
N TYR A 287 2.49 -9.06 6.56
CA TYR A 287 1.61 -9.06 5.40
C TYR A 287 2.32 -8.43 4.19
N TYR A 288 1.79 -8.69 3.01
CA TYR A 288 2.31 -8.17 1.75
C TYR A 288 1.16 -7.63 0.91
N ASN A 289 1.37 -6.47 0.26
CA ASN A 289 0.37 -5.88 -0.63
C ASN A 289 0.27 -6.64 -1.94
N GLY A 290 1.33 -7.32 -2.36
CA GLY A 290 1.32 -8.13 -3.56
C GLY A 290 2.53 -9.04 -3.71
N CYS A 291 2.50 -9.81 -4.78
CA CYS A 291 3.55 -10.73 -5.17
C CYS A 291 3.69 -10.80 -6.70
N TRP A 292 4.85 -11.25 -7.15
CA TRP A 292 5.05 -11.72 -8.51
C TRP A 292 4.92 -13.24 -8.50
N VAL A 293 4.10 -13.76 -9.41
CA VAL A 293 3.93 -15.19 -9.66
C VAL A 293 4.30 -15.43 -11.12
N GLY A 294 5.52 -15.92 -11.34
CA GLY A 294 6.09 -16.06 -12.67
C GLY A 294 6.00 -14.76 -13.48
N PRO A 295 5.32 -14.73 -14.63
CA PRO A 295 5.21 -13.55 -15.48
C PRO A 295 4.24 -12.47 -14.97
N GLU A 296 3.42 -12.76 -13.96
CA GLU A 296 2.26 -11.94 -13.58
C GLU A 296 2.43 -11.24 -12.24
N LYS A 297 1.86 -10.03 -12.13
CA LYS A 297 1.82 -9.24 -10.90
C LYS A 297 0.48 -9.47 -10.21
N ILE A 298 0.47 -9.79 -8.92
CA ILE A 298 -0.74 -10.06 -8.15
C ILE A 298 -0.76 -9.16 -6.92
N TRP A 299 -1.93 -8.60 -6.60
CA TRP A 299 -2.19 -7.76 -5.45
C TRP A 299 -3.14 -8.44 -4.46
N LYS A 300 -3.14 -8.00 -3.20
CA LYS A 300 -4.28 -8.22 -2.32
C LYS A 300 -5.52 -7.55 -2.94
N GLY A 301 -6.66 -8.24 -2.94
CA GLY A 301 -7.88 -7.85 -3.63
C GLY A 301 -8.01 -8.40 -5.05
N ASP A 302 -6.99 -9.06 -5.60
CA ASP A 302 -7.09 -9.71 -6.90
C ASP A 302 -7.92 -10.99 -6.89
N ILE A 303 -8.36 -11.36 -8.09
CA ILE A 303 -8.93 -12.66 -8.40
C ILE A 303 -7.83 -13.52 -9.04
N VAL A 304 -7.59 -14.70 -8.49
CA VAL A 304 -6.53 -15.60 -8.94
C VAL A 304 -7.03 -17.03 -9.18
N ARG A 305 -6.33 -17.72 -10.08
CA ARG A 305 -6.42 -19.18 -10.25
C ARG A 305 -5.53 -19.84 -9.20
N PHE A 306 -5.94 -21.00 -8.69
CA PHE A 306 -5.17 -21.74 -7.71
C PHE A 306 -5.41 -23.25 -7.81
N LYS A 307 -4.44 -24.06 -7.39
CA LYS A 307 -4.56 -25.52 -7.31
C LYS A 307 -5.38 -25.89 -6.07
N LYS A 308 -6.44 -26.67 -6.27
CA LYS A 308 -7.20 -27.27 -5.17
C LYS A 308 -6.53 -28.58 -4.77
N MET A 309 -6.43 -28.85 -3.47
CA MET A 309 -5.84 -30.09 -2.89
C MET A 309 -6.56 -31.40 -3.30
N SER A 310 -7.59 -31.35 -4.16
CA SER A 310 -8.32 -32.53 -4.64
C SER A 310 -7.68 -33.11 -5.91
N ASN A 311 -7.36 -34.42 -5.86
CA ASN A 311 -6.65 -35.25 -6.85
C ASN A 311 -7.24 -35.37 -8.28
N SER A 312 -7.90 -34.35 -8.84
CA SER A 312 -8.36 -34.40 -10.24
C SER A 312 -7.44 -33.57 -11.14
N PRO A 313 -6.70 -34.20 -12.07
CA PRO A 313 -5.90 -33.52 -13.07
C PRO A 313 -6.83 -33.00 -14.16
N LEU A 314 -7.48 -31.86 -13.91
CA LEU A 314 -8.25 -31.17 -14.94
C LEU A 314 -7.59 -29.82 -15.19
N LEU A 315 -7.23 -29.61 -16.47
CA LEU A 315 -6.73 -28.37 -17.02
C LEU A 315 -7.56 -27.19 -16.50
N SER A 316 -6.89 -26.15 -16.01
CA SER A 316 -7.60 -25.01 -15.44
C SER A 316 -8.41 -24.26 -16.50
N SER A 317 -9.73 -24.31 -16.39
CA SER A 317 -10.68 -23.51 -17.16
C SER A 317 -10.81 -22.13 -16.53
N ILE A 318 -11.17 -21.12 -17.33
CA ILE A 318 -11.51 -19.79 -16.84
C ILE A 318 -12.77 -19.78 -15.94
N PHE A 319 -13.56 -20.86 -15.97
CA PHE A 319 -14.77 -21.05 -15.16
C PHE A 319 -14.55 -21.92 -13.91
N ASP A 320 -13.31 -22.27 -13.59
CA ASP A 320 -13.00 -22.98 -12.35
C ASP A 320 -13.20 -22.09 -11.12
N ASP A 321 -13.10 -22.71 -9.95
CA ASP A 321 -13.10 -21.98 -8.68
C ASP A 321 -11.99 -20.90 -8.68
N VAL A 322 -12.35 -19.67 -8.36
CA VAL A 322 -11.41 -18.54 -8.26
C VAL A 322 -11.27 -18.07 -6.83
N LEU A 323 -10.07 -17.63 -6.44
CA LEU A 323 -9.80 -17.06 -5.13
C LEU A 323 -9.74 -15.54 -5.23
N VAL A 324 -10.59 -14.85 -4.48
CA VAL A 324 -10.47 -13.42 -4.24
C VAL A 324 -9.58 -13.22 -3.02
N ILE A 325 -8.38 -12.68 -3.24
CA ILE A 325 -7.35 -12.55 -2.21
C ILE A 325 -7.74 -11.46 -1.22
N ASN A 326 -7.89 -11.80 0.06
CA ASN A 326 -8.02 -10.82 1.12
C ASN A 326 -6.66 -10.48 1.72
N SER A 327 -5.79 -11.48 1.87
CA SER A 327 -4.47 -11.27 2.47
C SER A 327 -3.39 -12.20 1.93
N ILE A 328 -2.16 -11.68 1.88
CA ILE A 328 -0.93 -12.43 1.60
C ILE A 328 -0.03 -12.20 2.80
N TYR A 329 0.40 -13.27 3.47
CA TYR A 329 1.16 -13.13 4.72
C TYR A 329 2.14 -14.27 4.97
N LYS A 330 3.14 -14.00 5.79
CA LYS A 330 4.10 -14.99 6.26
C LYS A 330 3.59 -15.61 7.56
N GLU A 331 3.43 -16.93 7.57
CA GLU A 331 3.08 -17.68 8.76
C GLU A 331 4.26 -17.73 9.74
N ASN A 332 4.02 -17.46 11.02
CA ASN A 332 5.07 -17.37 12.03
C ASN A 332 5.76 -18.69 12.36
N LYS A 333 5.05 -19.82 12.28
CA LYS A 333 5.57 -21.13 12.68
C LYS A 333 6.48 -21.73 11.62
N SER A 334 5.98 -21.83 10.38
CA SER A 334 6.69 -22.45 9.26
C SER A 334 7.56 -21.46 8.48
N GLY A 335 7.23 -20.16 8.52
CA GLY A 335 7.78 -19.16 7.61
C GLY A 335 7.20 -19.22 6.20
N ASN A 336 6.23 -20.11 5.95
CA ASN A 336 5.55 -20.23 4.66
C ASN A 336 4.77 -18.97 4.32
N ILE A 337 4.61 -18.72 3.02
CA ILE A 337 3.78 -17.62 2.53
C ILE A 337 2.41 -18.18 2.22
N LEU A 338 1.41 -17.67 2.91
CA LEU A 338 0.03 -18.08 2.78
C LEU A 338 -0.78 -16.99 2.08
N VAL A 339 -1.77 -17.42 1.31
CA VAL A 339 -2.75 -16.56 0.66
C VAL A 339 -4.12 -16.94 1.20
N SER A 340 -4.83 -15.98 1.78
CA SER A 340 -6.19 -16.19 2.29
C SER A 340 -7.21 -15.33 1.57
N GLY A 341 -8.45 -15.83 1.50
CA GLY A 341 -9.56 -15.08 0.93
C GLY A 341 -10.80 -15.92 0.68
N ASN A 342 -11.65 -15.44 -0.22
CA ASN A 342 -12.94 -16.03 -0.52
C ASN A 342 -12.89 -16.79 -1.84
N VAL A 343 -13.37 -18.04 -1.85
CA VAL A 343 -13.43 -18.86 -3.05
C VAL A 343 -14.81 -18.75 -3.67
N TRP A 344 -14.83 -18.43 -4.95
CA TRP A 344 -16.05 -18.26 -5.73
C TRP A 344 -16.12 -19.28 -6.86
N ARG A 345 -17.33 -19.77 -7.13
CA ARG A 345 -17.63 -20.68 -8.23
C ARG A 345 -18.65 -20.06 -9.17
N PHE A 346 -18.41 -20.19 -10.47
CA PHE A 346 -19.39 -19.85 -11.49
C PHE A 346 -20.48 -20.94 -11.59
N MET A 347 -21.74 -20.54 -11.64
CA MET A 347 -22.90 -21.42 -11.60
C MET A 347 -23.88 -21.10 -12.74
N SER A 348 -24.55 -22.12 -13.26
CA SER A 348 -25.61 -21.98 -14.26
C SER A 348 -26.98 -21.65 -13.63
N THR A 349 -27.14 -21.85 -12.32
CA THR A 349 -28.38 -21.58 -11.59
C THR A 349 -28.18 -20.55 -10.48
N PRO A 350 -29.21 -19.73 -10.15
CA PRO A 350 -29.12 -18.78 -9.06
C PRO A 350 -28.81 -19.45 -7.72
N CYS A 351 -27.99 -18.78 -6.91
CA CYS A 351 -27.71 -19.15 -5.53
C CYS A 351 -27.94 -17.94 -4.62
N GLN A 352 -28.39 -18.15 -3.39
CA GLN A 352 -28.51 -17.08 -2.41
C GLN A 352 -27.12 -16.71 -1.91
N ILE A 353 -26.68 -15.49 -2.23
CA ILE A 353 -25.42 -14.92 -1.74
C ILE A 353 -25.73 -14.04 -0.53
N ASN A 354 -24.93 -14.15 0.52
CA ASN A 354 -25.00 -13.21 1.63
C ASN A 354 -24.73 -11.78 1.11
N PRO A 355 -25.66 -10.81 1.26
CA PRO A 355 -25.47 -9.45 0.79
C PRO A 355 -24.25 -8.73 1.39
N LEU A 356 -23.74 -9.21 2.53
CA LEU A 356 -22.56 -8.67 3.20
C LEU A 356 -21.24 -9.14 2.55
N LEU A 357 -21.27 -10.16 1.69
CA LEU A 357 -20.08 -10.69 1.06
C LEU A 357 -19.65 -9.79 -0.11
N HIS A 358 -18.47 -9.18 -0.01
CA HIS A 358 -17.97 -8.31 -1.07
C HIS A 358 -17.59 -9.13 -2.32
N ILE A 359 -18.26 -8.84 -3.44
CA ILE A 359 -17.93 -9.38 -4.76
C ILE A 359 -17.09 -8.33 -5.51
N PRO A 360 -15.88 -8.67 -5.96
CA PRO A 360 -15.12 -7.79 -6.84
C PRO A 360 -15.94 -7.41 -8.08
N GLN A 361 -15.95 -6.11 -8.41
CA GLN A 361 -16.76 -5.59 -9.52
C GLN A 361 -16.49 -6.30 -10.85
N LYS A 362 -15.25 -6.76 -11.09
CA LYS A 362 -14.88 -7.54 -12.26
C LYS A 362 -15.69 -8.85 -12.37
N LEU A 363 -15.80 -9.59 -11.26
CA LEU A 363 -16.62 -10.81 -11.22
C LEU A 363 -18.10 -10.49 -11.42
N ALA A 364 -18.61 -9.44 -10.76
CA ALA A 364 -19.99 -9.00 -10.93
C ALA A 364 -20.30 -8.62 -12.39
N LYS A 365 -19.37 -7.94 -13.07
CA LYS A 365 -19.52 -7.57 -14.48
C LYS A 365 -19.54 -8.79 -15.39
N VAL A 366 -18.69 -9.78 -15.13
CA VAL A 366 -18.66 -11.02 -15.90
C VAL A 366 -19.94 -11.83 -15.74
N THR A 367 -20.48 -11.94 -14.52
CA THR A 367 -21.78 -12.58 -14.29
C THR A 367 -22.91 -11.90 -15.04
N GLU A 368 -22.92 -10.57 -15.06
CA GLU A 368 -23.90 -9.78 -15.79
C GLU A 368 -23.80 -10.02 -17.30
N VAL A 369 -22.60 -9.88 -17.88
CA VAL A 369 -22.37 -10.00 -19.33
C VAL A 369 -22.64 -11.41 -19.85
N LEU A 370 -22.23 -12.44 -19.08
CA LEU A 370 -22.40 -13.83 -19.49
C LEU A 370 -23.74 -14.43 -19.06
N ASN A 371 -24.55 -13.70 -18.30
CA ASN A 371 -25.80 -14.19 -17.71
C ASN A 371 -25.60 -15.50 -16.92
N ILE A 372 -24.58 -15.51 -16.05
CA ILE A 372 -24.24 -16.62 -15.15
C ILE A 372 -24.26 -16.15 -13.69
N TYR A 373 -24.30 -17.08 -12.76
CA TYR A 373 -24.36 -16.79 -11.32
C TYR A 373 -23.03 -17.08 -10.63
N LEU A 374 -22.82 -16.48 -9.46
CA LEU A 374 -21.68 -16.78 -8.58
C LEU A 374 -22.19 -17.39 -7.27
N GLY A 375 -21.50 -18.41 -6.78
CA GLY A 375 -21.74 -18.99 -5.47
C GLY A 375 -20.47 -18.98 -4.63
N PRO A 376 -20.53 -18.62 -3.33
CA PRO A 376 -19.41 -18.84 -2.42
C PRO A 376 -19.18 -20.34 -2.24
N ASN A 377 -17.91 -20.76 -2.19
CA ASN A 377 -17.52 -22.16 -2.06
C ASN A 377 -16.94 -22.48 -0.66
N ASN A 378 -16.45 -21.48 0.06
CA ASN A 378 -16.09 -21.59 1.48
C ASN A 378 -17.23 -21.09 2.38
N THR A 379 -17.31 -21.59 3.62
CA THR A 379 -18.34 -21.20 4.59
C THR A 379 -18.17 -19.73 4.99
N ASN A 380 -19.29 -19.05 5.29
CA ASN A 380 -19.33 -17.59 5.55
C ASN A 380 -18.39 -17.12 6.66
N ASP A 381 -17.94 -18.00 7.56
CA ASP A 381 -17.15 -17.66 8.74
C ASP A 381 -15.66 -17.98 8.64
N ILE A 382 -15.21 -18.66 7.57
CA ILE A 382 -13.82 -19.13 7.43
C ILE A 382 -13.28 -18.84 6.03
N GLU A 383 -12.26 -17.99 5.97
CA GLU A 383 -11.50 -17.76 4.74
C GLU A 383 -10.77 -19.04 4.29
N PHE A 384 -10.81 -19.31 2.99
CA PHE A 384 -9.93 -20.31 2.40
C PHE A 384 -8.49 -19.83 2.49
N THR A 385 -7.57 -20.73 2.82
CA THR A 385 -6.13 -20.44 2.89
C THR A 385 -5.35 -21.51 2.14
N CYS A 386 -4.41 -21.10 1.29
CA CYS A 386 -3.47 -21.99 0.60
C CYS A 386 -2.03 -21.45 0.63
N SER A 387 -1.08 -22.27 0.19
CA SER A 387 0.30 -21.82 -0.02
C SER A 387 0.34 -20.88 -1.22
N LEU A 388 1.23 -19.87 -1.19
CA LEU A 388 1.52 -19.07 -2.39
C LEU A 388 1.95 -19.95 -3.56
N LEU A 389 2.60 -21.09 -3.29
CA LEU A 389 3.04 -22.05 -4.31
C LEU A 389 1.88 -22.74 -5.05
N ASP A 390 0.67 -22.69 -4.49
CA ASP A 390 -0.53 -23.24 -5.10
C ASP A 390 -1.20 -22.23 -6.06
N ILE A 391 -0.80 -20.96 -6.04
CA ILE A 391 -1.35 -19.93 -6.94
C ILE A 391 -0.85 -20.14 -8.37
N GLN A 392 -1.77 -20.15 -9.32
CA GLN A 392 -1.51 -20.44 -10.74
C GLN A 392 -1.50 -19.19 -11.62
N GLY A 393 -1.55 -18.01 -11.01
CA GLY A 393 -1.57 -16.73 -11.70
C GLY A 393 -2.94 -16.04 -11.60
N ARG A 394 -3.05 -14.94 -12.33
CA ARG A 394 -4.25 -14.11 -12.38
C ARG A 394 -5.39 -14.86 -13.06
N TRP A 395 -6.60 -14.53 -12.64
CA TRP A 395 -7.79 -14.78 -13.44
C TRP A 395 -8.00 -13.60 -14.38
N TYR A 396 -8.45 -13.88 -15.60
CA TYR A 396 -8.69 -12.87 -16.64
C TYR A 396 -10.14 -12.94 -17.10
N GLU A 397 -10.67 -11.79 -17.48
CA GLU A 397 -12.01 -11.69 -18.02
C GLU A 397 -12.13 -12.48 -19.35
N PRO A 398 -13.25 -13.19 -19.59
CA PRO A 398 -13.37 -14.10 -20.75
C PRO A 398 -13.25 -13.44 -22.12
N TRP A 399 -13.46 -12.13 -22.22
CA TRP A 399 -13.32 -11.37 -23.47
C TRP A 399 -11.88 -10.95 -23.79
N LEU A 400 -10.94 -11.07 -22.84
CA LEU A 400 -9.54 -10.71 -23.07
C LEU A 400 -8.77 -11.79 -23.82
N ILE A 401 -9.24 -13.03 -23.74
CA ILE A 401 -8.56 -14.21 -24.25
C ILE A 401 -9.49 -14.93 -25.24
N PRO A 402 -8.99 -15.48 -26.36
CA PRO A 402 -9.82 -16.26 -27.27
C PRO A 402 -10.61 -17.36 -26.55
N LYS A 403 -11.82 -17.62 -27.04
CA LYS A 403 -12.69 -18.66 -26.49
C LYS A 403 -11.99 -20.02 -26.55
N GLY A 404 -11.97 -20.74 -25.43
CA GLY A 404 -11.35 -22.07 -25.33
C GLY A 404 -9.84 -22.05 -25.08
N THR A 405 -9.21 -20.89 -24.93
CA THR A 405 -7.81 -20.84 -24.49
C THR A 405 -7.68 -21.39 -23.07
N ILE A 406 -6.76 -22.34 -22.93
CA ILE A 406 -6.34 -22.88 -21.63
C ILE A 406 -5.07 -22.14 -21.22
N LEU A 407 -5.11 -21.53 -20.04
CA LEU A 407 -3.94 -20.86 -19.47
C LEU A 407 -2.99 -21.91 -18.88
N ASN A 408 -1.73 -21.87 -19.26
CA ASN A 408 -0.68 -22.71 -18.70
C ASN A 408 -0.59 -22.57 -17.18
N GLU A 409 -0.19 -23.67 -16.54
CA GLU A 409 0.12 -23.73 -15.12
C GLU A 409 1.53 -23.22 -14.84
N VAL A 410 1.74 -22.72 -13.62
CA VAL A 410 3.06 -22.34 -13.11
C VAL A 410 3.45 -23.27 -11.97
N THR A 411 4.73 -23.62 -11.93
CA THR A 411 5.32 -24.41 -10.84
C THR A 411 6.39 -23.57 -10.17
N LEU A 412 6.01 -22.88 -9.10
CA LEU A 412 6.89 -21.97 -8.37
C LEU A 412 7.95 -22.76 -7.59
N ARG A 413 9.23 -22.51 -7.89
CA ARG A 413 10.38 -23.17 -7.24
C ARG A 413 11.36 -22.19 -6.61
N ARG A 414 11.55 -21.02 -7.23
CA ARG A 414 12.63 -20.10 -6.89
C ARG A 414 12.10 -18.78 -6.36
N LYS A 415 12.34 -18.50 -5.09
CA LYS A 415 12.12 -17.16 -4.53
C LYS A 415 13.23 -16.22 -5.01
N VAL A 416 12.86 -15.04 -5.51
CA VAL A 416 13.77 -13.92 -5.79
C VAL A 416 13.43 -12.72 -4.92
N ASN A 417 14.40 -11.84 -4.66
CA ASN A 417 14.16 -10.68 -3.78
C ASN A 417 13.54 -9.51 -4.53
N THR A 418 13.85 -9.39 -5.83
CA THR A 418 13.35 -8.33 -6.69
C THR A 418 12.81 -8.89 -7.99
N ARG A 419 11.91 -8.14 -8.66
CA ARG A 419 11.42 -8.50 -9.99
C ARG A 419 12.56 -8.59 -11.01
N LYS A 420 13.60 -7.76 -10.87
CA LYS A 420 14.77 -7.76 -11.78
C LYS A 420 15.51 -9.10 -11.76
N GLU A 421 15.71 -9.69 -10.59
CA GLU A 421 16.38 -11.00 -10.41
C GLU A 421 15.63 -12.18 -11.03
N ALA A 422 14.34 -12.02 -11.35
CA ALA A 422 13.56 -13.04 -12.02
C ALA A 422 13.99 -13.25 -13.48
N PHE A 423 14.54 -12.20 -14.11
CA PHE A 423 14.96 -12.23 -15.49
C PHE A 423 16.39 -12.79 -15.60
N THR A 424 16.54 -13.95 -16.22
CA THR A 424 17.81 -14.64 -16.48
C THR A 424 18.13 -14.61 -17.98
N GLY A 425 19.36 -14.99 -18.37
CA GLY A 425 19.72 -15.16 -19.77
C GLY A 425 19.51 -13.90 -20.63
N GLU A 426 18.84 -14.06 -21.77
CA GLU A 426 18.54 -12.98 -22.71
C GLU A 426 17.55 -11.97 -22.12
N LEU A 427 16.78 -12.35 -21.09
CA LEU A 427 15.89 -11.45 -20.37
C LEU A 427 16.66 -10.50 -19.42
N ASN A 428 17.86 -10.85 -18.96
CA ASN A 428 18.56 -10.19 -17.83
C ASN A 428 19.30 -8.88 -18.19
N SER A 429 19.35 -8.45 -19.44
CA SER A 429 20.19 -7.31 -19.85
C SER A 429 19.55 -5.92 -19.56
N SER A 430 18.94 -5.77 -18.38
CA SER A 430 18.29 -4.55 -17.87
C SER A 430 19.21 -3.63 -17.07
#